data_AF-A0A843DBH7-F1
#
_entry.id   AF-A0A843DBH7-F1
#
_cell.length_a   1.000
_cell.length_b   1.000
_cell.length_c   1.000
_cell.angle_alpha   90.00
_cell.angle_beta   90.00
_cell.angle_gamma   90.00
#
_symmetry.space_group_name_H-M   'P 1'
#
loop_
_entity.id
_entity.type
_entity.pdbx_description
1 polymer ?
#
loop_
_entity_poly.entity_id
_entity_poly.type
_entity_poly.pdbx_seq_one_letter_code
_entity_poly.pdbx_strand_id
1 'polypeptide(L)'
;ADMLGYTEEELIGKNWFETLVPARVRESRLAAFQQMVSSTRGDSVSTHKGAVLCADGTELEICWRSSLLREECGSISGIVTSGDLIQQKPSIS
;
A
#
# COMPACT_ATOMS: atom_id res chain seq x y z
N ALA A 1 -1.82 12.58 -1.00
CA ALA A 1 -2.54 12.66 -2.28
C ALA A 1 -1.65 13.40 -3.31
N ASP A 2 -1.20 14.60 -2.96
CA ASP A 2 -0.39 15.49 -3.80
C ASP A 2 0.82 14.84 -4.51
N MET A 3 1.57 13.98 -3.82
CA MET A 3 2.76 13.33 -4.42
C MET A 3 2.41 12.23 -5.44
N LEU A 4 1.21 11.64 -5.35
CA LEU A 4 0.77 10.55 -6.24
C LEU A 4 -0.08 11.07 -7.41
N GLY A 5 -0.46 12.35 -7.39
CA GLY A 5 -1.27 12.99 -8.43
C GLY A 5 -2.76 12.65 -8.39
N TYR A 6 -3.24 11.96 -7.35
CA TYR A 6 -4.67 11.67 -7.16
C TYR A 6 -5.32 12.68 -6.24
N THR A 7 -6.61 12.96 -6.44
CA THR A 7 -7.44 13.64 -5.44
C THR A 7 -7.89 12.67 -4.34
N GLU A 8 -8.47 13.19 -3.27
CA GLU A 8 -8.99 12.35 -2.19
C GLU A 8 -10.18 11.51 -2.67
N GLU A 9 -11.08 12.09 -3.48
CA GLU A 9 -12.26 11.42 -4.04
C GLU A 9 -11.91 10.26 -4.97
N GLU A 10 -10.74 10.33 -5.60
CA GLU A 10 -10.21 9.27 -6.46
C GLU A 10 -9.61 8.10 -5.68
N LEU A 11 -9.37 8.27 -4.37
CA LEU A 11 -8.77 7.25 -3.51
C LEU A 11 -9.77 6.67 -2.50
N ILE A 12 -10.64 7.49 -1.94
CA ILE A 12 -11.60 7.04 -0.92
C ILE A 12 -12.62 6.07 -1.54
N GLY A 13 -12.78 4.91 -0.89
CA GLY A 13 -13.67 3.84 -1.33
C GLY A 13 -13.15 3.05 -2.55
N LYS A 14 -11.95 3.36 -3.05
CA LYS A 14 -11.31 2.57 -4.13
C LYS A 14 -10.44 1.46 -3.57
N ASN A 15 -10.26 0.43 -4.39
CA ASN A 15 -9.36 -0.68 -4.05
C ASN A 15 -7.91 -0.25 -4.28
N TRP A 16 -7.16 -0.12 -3.18
CA TRP A 16 -5.74 0.23 -3.19
C TRP A 16 -4.91 -0.60 -4.19
N PHE A 17 -5.13 -1.92 -4.24
CA PHE A 17 -4.35 -2.80 -5.11
C PHE A 17 -4.63 -2.56 -6.59
N GLU A 18 -5.88 -2.23 -6.93
CA GLU A 18 -6.27 -1.97 -8.31
C GLU A 18 -5.83 -0.58 -8.77
N THR A 19 -5.94 0.42 -7.90
CA THR A 19 -5.65 1.83 -8.22
C THR A 19 -4.16 2.16 -8.16
N LEU A 20 -3.49 1.73 -7.09
CA LEU A 20 -2.16 2.26 -6.73
C LEU A 20 -1.04 1.23 -6.85
N VAL A 21 -1.32 -0.06 -7.00
CA VAL A 21 -0.28 -1.09 -7.16
C VAL A 21 -0.10 -1.42 -8.65
N PRO A 22 1.12 -1.33 -9.20
CA PRO A 22 1.38 -1.69 -10.59
C PRO A 22 0.96 -3.14 -10.89
N ALA A 23 0.31 -3.35 -12.04
CA ALA A 23 -0.27 -4.65 -12.42
C ALA A 23 0.72 -5.81 -12.30
N ARG A 24 1.98 -5.59 -12.71
CA ARG A 24 3.09 -6.57 -12.67
C ARG A 24 3.40 -7.15 -11.29
N VAL A 25 3.01 -6.48 -10.19
CA VAL A 25 3.24 -6.93 -8.81
C VAL A 25 1.97 -7.01 -7.98
N ARG A 26 0.81 -6.79 -8.59
CA ARG A 26 -0.47 -6.73 -7.88
C ARG A 26 -0.79 -8.05 -7.18
N GLU A 27 -0.66 -9.16 -7.87
CA GLU A 27 -0.98 -10.49 -7.32
C GLU A 27 -0.07 -10.85 -6.14
N SER A 28 1.24 -10.66 -6.27
CA SER A 28 2.18 -10.96 -5.20
C SER A 28 1.98 -10.05 -3.98
N ARG A 29 1.61 -8.78 -4.19
CA ARG A 29 1.26 -7.84 -3.12
C ARG A 29 -0.02 -8.22 -2.41
N LEU A 30 -1.05 -8.63 -3.15
CA LEU A 30 -2.31 -9.09 -2.59
C LEU A 30 -2.11 -10.34 -1.73
N ALA A 31 -1.32 -11.31 -2.21
CA ALA A 31 -0.98 -12.51 -1.45
C ALA A 31 -0.22 -12.19 -0.16
N ALA A 32 0.78 -11.31 -0.22
CA ALA A 32 1.53 -10.87 0.97
C ALA A 32 0.63 -10.14 1.98
N PHE A 33 -0.28 -9.30 1.50
CA PHE A 33 -1.28 -8.62 2.34
C PHE A 33 -2.20 -9.63 3.03
N GLN A 34 -2.75 -10.60 2.28
CA GLN A 34 -3.62 -11.64 2.83
C GLN A 34 -2.91 -12.45 3.93
N GLN A 35 -1.65 -12.81 3.72
CA GLN A 35 -0.84 -13.48 4.75
C GLN A 35 -0.67 -12.61 5.99
N MET A 36 -0.34 -11.32 5.82
CA MET A 36 -0.18 -10.37 6.93
C MET A 36 -1.45 -10.25 7.77
N VAL A 37 -2.61 -10.04 7.15
CA VAL A 37 -3.88 -9.88 7.88
C VAL A 37 -4.40 -11.19 8.47
N SER A 38 -4.01 -12.34 7.91
CA SER A 38 -4.34 -13.66 8.50
C SER A 38 -3.46 -14.02 9.70
N SER A 39 -2.34 -13.32 9.90
CA SER A 39 -1.40 -13.65 10.96
C SER A 39 -1.94 -13.26 12.34
N THR A 40 -1.95 -14.22 13.26
CA THR A 40 -2.35 -14.03 14.66
C THR A 40 -1.21 -13.48 15.53
N ARG A 41 -0.02 -13.29 14.96
CA ARG A 41 1.15 -12.76 15.69
C ARG A 41 1.01 -11.25 15.83
N GLY A 42 1.24 -10.78 17.05
CA GLY A 42 0.95 -9.42 17.52
C GLY A 42 1.62 -8.28 16.75
N ASP A 43 1.27 -7.07 17.17
CA ASP A 43 1.42 -5.73 16.56
C ASP A 43 2.83 -5.37 16.07
N SER A 44 3.35 -6.15 15.14
CA SER A 44 4.68 -5.97 14.57
C SER A 44 4.56 -4.96 13.43
N VAL A 45 5.25 -3.83 13.56
CA VAL A 45 5.41 -2.89 12.44
C VAL A 45 6.10 -3.63 11.30
N SER A 46 5.40 -3.79 10.18
CA SER A 46 5.94 -4.42 8.98
C SER A 46 6.62 -3.36 8.13
N THR A 47 7.91 -3.55 7.84
CA THR A 47 8.65 -2.67 6.92
C THR A 47 8.92 -3.41 5.62
N HIS A 48 8.53 -2.81 4.49
CA HIS A 48 8.76 -3.39 3.18
C HIS A 48 8.90 -2.33 2.09
N LYS A 49 9.69 -2.62 1.06
CA LYS A 49 9.70 -1.79 -0.16
C LYS A 49 8.52 -2.17 -1.05
N GLY A 50 7.87 -1.21 -1.68
CA GLY A 50 6.74 -1.42 -2.59
C GLY A 50 6.64 -0.33 -3.66
N ALA A 51 6.27 -0.73 -4.87
CA ALA A 51 6.02 0.22 -5.95
C ALA A 51 4.58 0.76 -5.88
N VAL A 52 4.41 2.05 -6.13
CA VAL A 52 3.11 2.71 -6.30
C VAL A 52 3.02 3.34 -7.69
N LEU A 53 1.85 3.22 -8.30
CA LEU A 53 1.47 3.82 -9.57
C LEU A 53 0.82 5.18 -9.33
N CYS A 54 1.42 6.25 -9.85
CA CYS A 54 0.87 7.60 -9.83
C CYS A 54 -0.22 7.77 -10.91
N ALA A 55 -1.03 8.83 -10.79
CA ALA A 55 -2.10 9.13 -11.73
C ALA A 55 -1.59 9.39 -13.16
N ASP A 56 -0.36 9.87 -13.31
CA ASP A 56 0.31 10.11 -14.59
C ASP A 56 0.99 8.86 -15.19
N GLY A 57 0.85 7.70 -14.53
CA GLY A 57 1.48 6.44 -14.93
C GLY A 57 2.93 6.25 -14.48
N THR A 58 3.54 7.24 -13.81
CA THR A 58 4.88 7.06 -13.22
C THR A 58 4.83 6.08 -12.05
N GLU A 59 5.94 5.39 -11.81
CA GLU A 59 6.06 4.48 -10.67
C GLU A 59 7.03 5.03 -9.63
N LEU A 60 6.62 4.98 -8.36
CA LEU A 60 7.46 5.35 -7.22
C LEU A 60 7.80 4.11 -6.41
N GLU A 61 9.08 3.93 -6.08
CA GLU A 61 9.50 2.97 -5.08
C GLU A 61 9.47 3.63 -3.70
N ILE A 62 8.64 3.09 -2.81
CA ILE A 62 8.40 3.60 -1.46
C ILE A 62 8.83 2.56 -0.43
N CYS A 63 9.46 3.02 0.66
CA CYS A 63 9.65 2.25 1.88
C CYS A 63 8.39 2.38 2.75
N TRP A 64 7.60 1.32 2.85
CA TRP A 64 6.39 1.30 3.66
C TRP A 64 6.68 0.79 5.06
N ARG A 65 6.11 1.46 6.05
CA ARG A 65 5.98 0.99 7.42
C ARG A 65 4.50 0.89 7.75
N SER A 66 4.02 -0.32 8.00
CA SER A 66 2.60 -0.58 8.19
C SER A 66 2.35 -1.22 9.55
N SER A 67 1.27 -0.81 10.20
CA SER A 67 0.78 -1.39 11.45
C SER A 67 -0.68 -1.77 11.30
N LEU A 68 -1.05 -2.94 11.84
CA LEU A 68 -2.45 -3.36 11.93
C LEU A 68 -3.12 -2.62 13.07
N LEU A 69 -4.32 -2.11 12.81
CA LEU A 69 -5.21 -1.55 13.83
C LEU A 69 -6.19 -2.64 14.24
N ARG A 70 -6.45 -2.75 15.55
CA ARG A 70 -7.34 -3.74 16.12
C ARG A 70 -8.41 -3.08 16.96
N GLU A 71 -9.60 -3.65 16.92
CA GLU A 71 -10.67 -3.37 17.86
C GLU A 71 -10.38 -4.01 19.23
N GLU A 72 -11.10 -3.60 20.26
CA GLU A 72 -11.02 -4.20 21.61
C GLU A 72 -11.27 -5.72 21.60
N CYS A 73 -12.07 -6.23 20.66
CA CYS A 73 -12.35 -7.65 20.49
C CYS A 73 -11.20 -8.45 19.81
N GLY A 74 -10.10 -7.78 19.45
CA GLY A 74 -8.93 -8.39 18.79
C GLY A 74 -9.03 -8.53 17.26
N SER A 75 -10.19 -8.20 16.67
CA SER A 75 -10.39 -8.18 15.22
C SER A 75 -9.64 -7.02 14.57
N ILE A 76 -9.18 -7.19 13.33
CA ILE A 76 -8.49 -6.13 12.59
C ILE A 76 -9.52 -5.11 12.10
N SER A 77 -9.36 -3.84 12.48
CA SER A 77 -10.21 -2.72 12.04
C SER A 77 -9.65 -2.02 10.81
N GLY A 78 -8.34 -2.10 10.60
CA GLY A 78 -7.69 -1.48 9.46
C GLY A 78 -6.17 -1.61 9.48
N ILE A 79 -5.54 -0.90 8.56
CA ILE A 79 -4.08 -0.79 8.46
C ILE A 79 -3.74 0.69 8.33
N VAL A 80 -2.77 1.13 9.12
CA VAL A 80 -2.13 2.44 8.94
C VAL A 80 -0.75 2.21 8.34
N THR A 81 -0.39 3.02 7.34
CA THR A 81 0.91 2.92 6.67
C THR A 81 1.50 4.30 6.45
N SER A 82 2.82 4.42 6.64
CA SER A 82 3.60 5.59 6.27
C SER A 82 4.64 5.19 5.21
N GLY A 83 4.84 6.04 4.21
CA GLY A 83 5.73 5.77 3.09
C GLY A 83 6.82 6.80 2.94
N ASP A 84 8.09 6.36 2.90
CA ASP A 84 9.23 7.19 2.55
C ASP A 84 9.64 6.94 1.09
N LEU A 85 9.74 7.99 0.27
CA LEU A 85 10.19 7.87 -1.12
C LEU A 85 11.65 7.40 -1.17
N ILE A 86 11.91 6.32 -1.91
CA ILE A 86 13.27 5.85 -2.19
C ILE A 86 13.72 6.34 -3.57
N GLN A 87 12.92 6.07 -4.60
CA GLN A 87 13.29 6.35 -5.99
C GLN A 87 12.04 6.49 -6.87
N GLN A 88 12.12 7.34 -7.89
CA GLN A 88 11.15 7.42 -8.98
C GLN A 88 11.65 6.65 -10.21
N LYS A 89 10.76 5.87 -10.83
CA LYS A 89 10.98 5.25 -12.15
C LYS A 89 10.13 5.98 -13.18
N PRO A 90 10.73 6.41 -14.31
CA PRO A 90 9.96 7.07 -15.37
C PRO A 90 8.93 6.10 -15.96
N SER A 91 7.79 6.64 -16.37
CA SER A 91 6.79 5.89 -17.14
C SER A 91 7.44 5.40 -18.42
N ILE A 92 7.36 4.08 -18.68
CA ILE A 92 7.77 3.52 -19.97
C ILE A 92 6.51 3.57 -20.85
N SER A 93 6.46 4.56 -21.73
CA SER A 93 5.44 4.68 -22.78
C SER A 93 5.50 3.51 -23.78
#